data_AF-A0A3B9VH53-F1
#
_entry.id   AF-A0A3B9VH53-F1
#
_cell.length_a   1.000
_cell.length_b   1.000
_cell.length_c   1.000
_cell.angle_alpha   90.00
_cell.angle_beta   90.00
_cell.angle_gamma   90.00
#
_symmetry.space_group_name_H-M   'P 1'
#
loop_
_entity.id
_entity.type
_entity.pdbx_description
1 polymer ?
#
loop_
_entity_poly.entity_id
_entity_poly.type
_entity_poly.pdbx_seq_one_letter_code
_entity_poly.pdbx_strand_id
1 'polypeptide(L)'
;MKRILIIGSSGAGKSTFSKKLAKKLKTNNIHLDHLFWLPEWKERNKEDFDKLLAKELIKDRWIMDGNYHRTLSKRLRYADTVIH
;
A
#
# COMPACT_ATOMS: atom_id res chain seq x y z
N MET A 1 -6.18 12.83 8.27
CA MET A 1 -5.52 11.61 7.80
C MET A 1 -6.45 10.89 6.85
N LYS A 2 -6.14 10.95 5.55
CA LYS A 2 -6.95 10.29 4.51
C LYS A 2 -6.11 9.27 3.73
N ARG A 3 -4.83 9.56 3.51
CA ARG A 3 -3.88 8.77 2.72
C ARG A 3 -2.69 8.37 3.59
N ILE A 4 -2.76 7.17 4.17
CA ILE A 4 -1.81 6.70 5.19
C ILE A 4 -0.92 5.61 4.61
N LEU A 5 0.39 5.80 4.70
CA LEU A 5 1.39 4.84 4.27
C LEU A 5 2.03 4.15 5.48
N ILE A 6 2.03 2.82 5.48
CA ILE A 6 2.63 2.01 6.55
C ILE A 6 3.85 1.28 5.97
N ILE A 7 5.02 1.60 6.52
CA ILE A 7 6.33 1.08 6.13
C ILE A 7 6.92 0.30 7.32
N GLY A 8 7.93 -0.53 7.08
CA GLY A 8 8.62 -1.30 8.12
C GLY A 8 9.03 -2.68 7.62
N SER A 9 9.89 -3.35 8.39
CA SER A 9 10.47 -4.65 8.04
C SER A 9 9.42 -5.76 7.88
N SER A 10 9.73 -6.80 7.11
CA SER A 10 8.89 -8.00 7.04
C SER A 10 8.72 -8.59 8.45
N GLY A 11 7.53 -9.08 8.78
CA GLY A 11 7.23 -9.60 10.12
C GLY A 11 6.92 -8.57 11.21
N ALA A 12 7.11 -7.26 10.99
CA ALA A 12 6.83 -6.21 11.99
C ALA A 12 5.34 -5.98 12.33
N GLY A 13 4.43 -6.83 11.83
CA GLY A 13 2.98 -6.71 12.10
C GLY A 13 2.25 -5.63 11.31
N LYS A 14 2.89 -5.00 10.30
CA LYS A 14 2.28 -3.95 9.44
C LYS A 14 0.89 -4.30 8.93
N SER A 15 0.73 -5.49 8.36
CA SER A 15 -0.54 -5.92 7.77
C SER A 15 -1.63 -6.13 8.82
N THR A 16 -1.25 -6.53 10.04
CA THR A 16 -2.19 -6.61 11.18
C THR A 16 -2.61 -5.21 11.62
N PHE A 17 -1.65 -4.29 11.73
CA PHE A 17 -1.90 -2.90 12.10
C PHE A 17 -2.75 -2.17 11.05
N SER A 18 -2.42 -2.29 9.77
CA SER A 18 -3.13 -1.66 8.66
C SER A 18 -4.59 -2.13 8.59
N LYS A 19 -4.86 -3.43 8.78
CA LYS A 19 -6.22 -3.98 8.84
C LYS A 19 -7.03 -3.41 10.01
N LYS A 20 -6.44 -3.35 11.21
CA LYS A 20 -7.11 -2.76 12.38
C LYS A 20 -7.40 -1.27 12.18
N LEU A 21 -6.44 -0.52 11.62
CA LEU A 21 -6.58 0.90 11.35
C LEU A 21 -7.64 1.18 10.29
N ALA A 22 -7.67 0.38 9.22
CA ALA A 22 -8.68 0.45 8.16
C ALA A 22 -10.10 0.26 8.70
N LYS A 23 -10.30 -0.74 9.56
CA LYS A 23 -11.57 -0.98 10.25
C LYS A 23 -11.98 0.22 11.11
N LYS A 24 -11.03 0.80 11.86
CA LYS A 24 -11.29 1.95 12.74
C LYS A 24 -11.64 3.22 11.95
N LEU A 25 -10.94 3.46 10.84
CA LEU A 25 -11.13 4.66 10.01
C LEU A 25 -12.19 4.51 8.92
N LYS A 26 -12.81 3.33 8.81
CA LYS A 26 -13.78 2.97 7.76
C LYS A 26 -13.25 3.34 6.36
N THR A 27 -12.04 2.87 6.06
CA THR A 27 -11.33 3.16 4.80
C THR A 27 -10.75 1.88 4.21
N ASN A 28 -10.47 1.89 2.91
CA ASN A 28 -9.89 0.73 2.25
C ASN A 28 -8.43 0.51 2.66
N ASN A 29 -8.05 -0.77 2.76
CA ASN A 29 -6.68 -1.22 2.97
C ASN A 29 -6.13 -1.83 1.68
N ILE A 30 -5.00 -1.32 1.21
CA ILE A 30 -4.29 -1.80 0.04
C ILE A 30 -2.96 -2.41 0.47
N HIS A 31 -2.90 -3.74 0.42
CA HIS A 31 -1.64 -4.48 0.51
C HIS A 31 -0.94 -4.43 -0.85
N LEU A 32 0.30 -3.94 -0.90
CA LEU A 32 1.04 -3.87 -2.17
C LEU A 32 1.25 -5.24 -2.81
N ASP A 33 1.34 -6.30 -2.03
CA ASP A 33 1.45 -7.67 -2.51
C ASP A 33 0.24 -8.08 -3.36
N HIS A 34 -0.96 -7.59 -3.05
CA HIS A 34 -2.15 -7.86 -3.87
C HIS A 34 -2.10 -7.17 -5.24
N LEU A 35 -1.32 -6.11 -5.38
CA LEU A 35 -1.09 -5.45 -6.67
C LEU A 35 0.06 -6.11 -7.43
N PHE A 36 1.08 -6.59 -6.71
CA PHE A 36 2.32 -7.09 -7.30
C PHE A 36 2.26 -8.56 -7.72
N TRP A 37 1.62 -9.42 -6.93
CA TRP A 37 1.56 -10.84 -7.21
C TRP A 37 0.30 -11.20 -8.00
N LEU A 38 0.49 -12.05 -9.01
CA LEU A 38 -0.56 -12.78 -9.70
C LEU A 38 -0.80 -14.12 -9.00
N PRO A 39 -1.87 -14.86 -9.36
CA PRO A 39 -2.02 -16.25 -8.95
C PRO A 39 -0.76 -17.06 -9.23
N GLU A 40 -0.56 -18.12 -8.45
CA GLU A 40 0.63 -18.99 -8.55
C GLU A 40 1.95 -18.27 -8.23
N TRP A 41 1.90 -17.19 -7.44
CA TRP A 41 3.09 -16.43 -7.03
C TRP A 41 3.90 -15.88 -8.20
N LYS A 42 3.24 -15.61 -9.33
CA LYS A 42 3.89 -15.01 -10.49
C LYS A 42 4.00 -13.50 -10.32
N GLU A 43 5.17 -12.94 -10.59
CA GLU A 43 5.36 -11.49 -10.57
C GLU A 43 4.55 -10.82 -11.69
N ARG A 44 3.79 -9.79 -11.34
CA ARG A 44 3.21 -8.87 -12.32
C ARG A 44 4.35 -8.05 -12.94
N ASN A 45 4.25 -7.76 -14.24
CA ASN A 45 5.17 -6.83 -14.87
C ASN A 45 5.12 -5.44 -14.18
N LYS A 46 6.21 -4.68 -14.33
CA LYS A 46 6.39 -3.41 -13.61
C LYS A 46 5.40 -2.35 -14.09
N GLU A 47 5.12 -2.30 -15.39
CA GLU A 47 4.21 -1.32 -15.99
C GLU A 47 2.77 -1.48 -15.47
N ASP A 48 2.27 -2.72 -15.40
CA ASP A 48 0.92 -3.01 -14.93
C ASP A 48 0.81 -2.80 -13.43
N PHE A 49 1.83 -3.16 -12.65
CA PHE A 49 1.88 -2.80 -11.23
C PHE A 49 1.82 -1.27 -11.06
N ASP A 50 2.58 -0.51 -11.84
CA ASP A 50 2.61 0.96 -11.75
C ASP A 50 1.29 1.60 -12.14
N LYS A 51 0.59 1.04 -13.13
CA LYS A 51 -0.78 1.45 -13.52
C LYS A 51 -1.78 1.16 -12.41
N LEU A 52 -1.77 -0.03 -11.82
CA LEU A 52 -2.65 -0.38 -10.70
C LEU A 52 -2.37 0.50 -9.48
N LEU A 53 -1.10 0.69 -9.13
CA LEU A 53 -0.69 1.56 -8.05
C LEU A 53 -1.15 3.01 -8.29
N ALA A 54 -1.00 3.52 -9.52
CA ALA A 54 -1.47 4.88 -9.85
C ALA A 54 -2.99 5.04 -9.62
N LYS A 55 -3.79 4.05 -9.99
CA LYS A 55 -5.24 4.04 -9.76
C LYS A 55 -5.59 4.07 -8.27
N GLU A 56 -4.82 3.39 -7.43
CA GLU A 56 -5.02 3.41 -5.98
C GLU A 56 -4.61 4.75 -5.36
N LEU A 57 -3.50 5.33 -5.81
CA LEU A 57 -2.95 6.56 -5.23
C LEU A 57 -3.83 7.80 -5.43
N ILE A 58 -4.55 7.89 -6.54
CA ILE A 58 -5.44 9.02 -6.84
C ILE A 58 -6.70 9.04 -5.98
N LYS A 59 -7.05 7.93 -5.31
CA LYS A 59 -8.23 7.85 -4.46
C LYS A 59 -8.12 8.83 -3.29
N ASP A 60 -9.25 9.36 -2.85
CA ASP A 60 -9.28 10.35 -1.77
C ASP A 60 -8.90 9.79 -0.41
N ARG A 61 -9.12 8.49 -0.19
CA ARG A 61 -8.84 7.83 1.09
C ARG A 61 -8.28 6.42 0.87
N TRP A 62 -7.15 6.13 1.53
CA TRP A 62 -6.53 4.82 1.52
C TRP A 62 -5.58 4.63 2.70
N ILE A 63 -5.45 3.38 3.13
CA ILE A 63 -4.31 2.90 3.91
C ILE A 63 -3.55 1.93 3.01
N MET A 64 -2.24 2.11 2.88
CA MET A 64 -1.40 1.27 2.06
C MET A 64 -0.24 0.72 2.89
N ASP A 65 -0.04 -0.60 2.86
CA ASP A 65 1.13 -1.24 3.46
C ASP A 65 1.94 -2.06 2.45
N GLY A 66 3.26 -2.03 2.63
CA GLY A 66 4.21 -2.81 1.84
C GLY A 66 5.57 -2.15 1.71
N ASN A 67 6.60 -2.98 1.55
CA ASN A 67 8.01 -2.56 1.58
C ASN A 67 8.65 -2.50 0.18
N TYR A 68 7.95 -1.92 -0.80
CA TYR A 68 8.45 -1.82 -2.17
C TYR A 68 9.23 -0.51 -2.37
N HIS A 69 10.55 -0.58 -2.26
CA HIS A 69 11.43 0.60 -2.35
C HIS A 69 11.28 1.35 -3.68
N ARG A 70 11.16 0.64 -4.81
CA ARG A 70 11.04 1.23 -6.16
C ARG A 70 9.94 2.29 -6.27
N THR A 71 8.79 2.06 -5.62
CA THR A 71 7.64 2.97 -5.71
C THR A 71 7.42 3.81 -4.47
N LEU A 72 8.33 3.73 -3.47
CA LEU A 72 8.20 4.47 -2.22
C LEU A 72 8.11 5.98 -2.44
N SER A 73 9.02 6.57 -3.22
CA SER A 73 9.00 8.02 -3.50
C SER A 73 7.71 8.48 -4.18
N LYS A 74 7.11 7.64 -5.04
CA LYS A 74 5.82 7.93 -5.67
C LYS A 74 4.69 7.91 -4.64
N ARG A 75 4.66 6.91 -3.74
CA ARG A 75 3.64 6.78 -2.68
C ARG A 75 3.72 7.94 -1.68
N LEU A 76 4.93 8.34 -1.29
CA LEU A 76 5.16 9.44 -0.35
C LEU A 76 4.57 10.78 -0.85
N ARG A 77 4.60 11.05 -2.15
CA ARG A 77 3.99 12.27 -2.71
C ARG A 77 2.48 12.38 -2.53
N TYR A 78 1.79 11.24 -2.35
CA TYR A 78 0.34 11.22 -2.16
C TYR A 78 -0.06 11.02 -0.70
N ALA A 79 0.83 10.48 0.13
CA ALA A 79 0.56 10.21 1.53
C ALA A 79 0.50 11.52 2.33
N ASP A 80 -0.51 11.65 3.18
CA ASP A 80 -0.58 12.72 4.18
C ASP A 80 -0.03 12.28 5.54
N THR A 81 0.16 10.97 5.74
CA THR A 81 0.75 10.43 6.97
C THR A 81 1.57 9.18 6.65
N VAL A 82 2.72 9.03 7.33
CA VAL A 82 3.59 7.86 7.27
C VAL A 82 3.74 7.27 8.67
N ILE A 83 3.64 5.95 8.77
CA ILE A 83 3.87 5.17 10.00
C ILE A 83 4.96 4.15 9.70
N HIS A 84 5.99 4.07 10.53
CA HIS A 84 7.14 3.18 10.38
C HIS A 84 7.46 2.48 11.71
#